data_AF-A0A6I4RFY5-F1
#
_entry.id   AF-A0A6I4RFY5-F1
#
_cell.length_a   1.000
_cell.length_b   1.000
_cell.length_c   1.000
_cell.angle_alpha   90.00
_cell.angle_beta   90.00
_cell.angle_gamma   90.00
#
_symmetry.space_group_name_H-M   'P 1'
#
loop_
_entity.id
_entity.type
_entity.pdbx_description
1 polymer ?
#
loop_
_entity_poly.entity_id
_entity_poly.type
_entity_poly.pdbx_seq_one_letter_code
_entity_poly.pdbx_strand_id
1 'polypeptide(L)'
;MYRLYNRMNGEHLYTTSENEKDVLFQQHGWGYEGVAWNAPDTGTPVYRLYNAGLQNHLYTSDVNEVQVLTAKHGWIADNNAQPVFYSGGDIPIYRVYNQKLRGLHHWTTDQNEYAILPSHGWQQEGIKFYATTLGAPIQTQYAQSVPVVRPVQPIPLPTAPVEPIQTETPYYPNCKAVRAAGKAPLYRGQPGYGPHLDRDGDGTACERTATE
;
A
#
# COMPACT_ATOMS: atom_id res chain seq x y z
N MET A 1 5.27 -1.46 6.24
CA MET A 1 4.60 -0.40 7.03
C MET A 1 4.03 0.64 6.08
N TYR A 2 2.71 0.68 5.93
CA TYR A 2 2.02 1.68 5.13
C TYR A 2 1.96 3.01 5.89
N ARG A 3 2.28 4.11 5.22
CA ARG A 3 2.16 5.47 5.78
C ARG A 3 0.97 6.17 5.16
N LEU A 4 0.10 6.70 6.00
CA LEU A 4 -1.05 7.49 5.59
C LEU A 4 -0.98 8.87 6.24
N TYR A 5 -1.52 9.87 5.55
CA TYR A 5 -1.57 11.25 6.00
C TYR A 5 -3.01 11.79 6.03
N ASN A 6 -3.40 12.39 7.15
CA ASN A 6 -4.69 13.02 7.31
C ASN A 6 -4.56 14.54 7.15
N ARG A 7 -4.99 15.05 5.98
CA ARG A 7 -4.94 16.49 5.67
C ARG A 7 -5.79 17.38 6.59
N MET A 8 -6.76 16.80 7.31
CA MET A 8 -7.68 17.58 8.15
C MET A 8 -7.03 17.97 9.47
N ASN A 9 -6.16 17.12 10.03
CA ASN A 9 -5.55 17.33 11.35
C ASN A 9 -4.01 17.24 11.34
N GLY A 10 -3.38 16.94 10.20
CA GLY A 10 -1.94 16.84 10.01
C GLY A 10 -1.32 15.53 10.52
N GLU A 11 -2.14 14.56 10.92
CA GLU A 11 -1.69 13.30 11.50
C GLU A 11 -1.12 12.35 10.44
N HIS A 12 -0.10 11.58 10.84
CA HIS A 12 0.33 10.40 10.10
C HIS A 12 -0.06 9.13 10.86
N LEU A 13 -0.54 8.12 10.12
CA LEU A 13 -0.79 6.78 10.61
C LEU A 13 0.16 5.79 9.95
N TYR A 14 0.68 4.85 10.74
CA TYR A 14 1.55 3.77 10.32
C TYR A 14 0.85 2.45 10.61
N THR A 15 0.62 1.64 9.58
CA THR A 15 -0.06 0.35 9.74
C THR A 15 0.57 -0.77 8.94
N THR A 16 0.55 -1.97 9.50
CA THR A 16 0.85 -3.23 8.82
C THR A 16 -0.40 -3.83 8.17
N SER A 17 -1.59 -3.36 8.54
CA SER A 17 -2.88 -3.84 8.02
C SER A 17 -3.22 -3.19 6.69
N GLU A 18 -3.25 -3.99 5.63
CA GLU A 18 -3.71 -3.55 4.31
C GLU A 18 -5.17 -3.10 4.34
N ASN A 19 -6.02 -3.80 5.10
CA ASN A 19 -7.42 -3.43 5.27
C ASN A 19 -7.60 -2.06 5.95
N GLU A 20 -6.83 -1.76 7.00
CA GLU A 20 -6.89 -0.44 7.66
C GLU A 20 -6.47 0.66 6.68
N LYS A 21 -5.36 0.45 5.95
CA LYS A 21 -4.92 1.37 4.89
C LYS A 21 -6.03 1.62 3.87
N ASP A 22 -6.65 0.56 3.35
CA ASP A 22 -7.65 0.67 2.28
C ASP A 22 -8.92 1.38 2.73
N VAL A 23 -9.41 1.07 3.93
CA VAL A 23 -10.58 1.72 4.50
C VAL A 23 -10.31 3.22 4.71
N LEU A 24 -9.15 3.57 5.27
CA LEU A 24 -8.79 4.97 5.50
C LEU A 24 -8.61 5.75 4.21
N PHE A 25 -7.96 5.15 3.21
CA PHE A 25 -7.73 5.75 1.90
C PHE A 25 -9.02 5.92 1.10
N GLN A 26 -9.82 4.87 0.97
CA GLN A 26 -11.00 4.87 0.09
C GLN A 26 -12.21 5.56 0.73
N GLN A 27 -12.40 5.42 2.04
CA GLN A 27 -13.66 5.78 2.70
C GLN A 27 -13.52 6.97 3.66
N HIS A 28 -12.34 7.15 4.27
CA HIS A 28 -12.13 8.21 5.26
C HIS A 28 -11.25 9.37 4.77
N GLY A 29 -10.86 9.36 3.48
CA GLY A 29 -10.20 10.49 2.84
C GLY A 29 -8.75 10.72 3.27
N TRP A 30 -8.11 9.73 3.90
CA TRP A 30 -6.68 9.78 4.18
C TRP A 30 -5.88 9.67 2.88
N GLY A 31 -4.76 10.37 2.83
CA GLY A 31 -3.79 10.25 1.75
C GLY A 31 -2.88 9.04 1.99
N TYR A 32 -2.57 8.29 0.93
CA TYR A 32 -1.59 7.20 0.97
C TYR A 32 -0.23 7.71 0.51
N GLU A 33 0.82 7.39 1.28
CA GLU A 33 2.19 7.86 1.05
C GLU A 33 3.18 6.72 0.79
N GLY A 34 2.67 5.54 0.42
CA GLY A 34 3.52 4.40 0.10
C GLY A 34 3.89 3.56 1.31
N VAL A 35 4.94 2.79 1.16
CA VAL A 35 5.53 1.98 2.23
C VAL A 35 6.67 2.78 2.84
N ALA A 36 6.59 3.16 4.13
CA ALA A 36 7.65 3.93 4.77
C ALA A 36 8.87 3.06 5.13
N TRP A 37 8.65 1.83 5.59
CA TRP A 37 9.69 0.83 5.87
C TRP A 37 9.11 -0.59 5.92
N ASN A 38 9.99 -1.59 5.91
CA ASN A 38 9.65 -2.98 6.22
C ASN A 38 10.12 -3.32 7.64
N ALA A 39 9.21 -3.81 8.47
CA ALA A 39 9.49 -4.23 9.84
C ALA A 39 9.73 -5.75 9.86
N PRO A 40 10.57 -6.28 10.78
CA PRO A 40 10.71 -7.72 10.96
C PRO A 40 9.45 -8.35 11.59
N ASP A 41 9.31 -9.67 11.43
CA ASP A 41 8.22 -10.46 12.04
C ASP A 41 8.43 -10.69 13.55
N THR A 42 9.66 -10.51 14.02
CA THR A 42 10.05 -10.67 15.44
C THR A 42 11.02 -9.57 15.85
N GLY A 43 11.10 -9.26 17.15
CA GLY A 43 12.04 -8.28 17.67
C GLY A 43 11.48 -7.59 18.91
N THR A 44 11.84 -6.33 19.11
CA THR A 44 11.28 -5.53 20.20
C THR A 44 9.85 -5.12 19.84
N PRO A 45 8.83 -5.47 20.65
CA PRO A 45 7.44 -5.12 20.35
C PRO A 45 7.24 -3.61 20.34
N VAL A 46 6.45 -3.12 19.38
CA VAL A 46 6.02 -1.72 19.30
C VAL A 46 4.51 -1.64 19.42
N TYR A 47 4.03 -0.86 20.39
CA TYR A 47 2.63 -0.64 20.69
C TYR A 47 2.16 0.67 20.09
N ARG A 48 0.91 0.71 19.64
CA ARG A 48 0.22 1.92 19.19
C ARG A 48 -0.79 2.35 20.25
N LEU A 49 -0.75 3.62 20.62
CA LEU A 49 -1.71 4.26 21.52
C LEU A 49 -2.47 5.33 20.76
N TYR A 50 -3.71 5.58 21.15
CA TYR A 50 -4.55 6.63 20.58
C TYR A 50 -5.04 7.58 21.68
N ASN A 51 -5.08 8.88 21.38
CA ASN A 51 -5.71 9.87 22.25
C ASN A 51 -6.80 10.61 21.48
N ALA A 52 -8.06 10.42 21.86
CA ALA A 52 -9.20 11.00 21.15
C ALA A 52 -9.28 12.53 21.26
N GLY A 53 -8.86 13.11 22.39
CA GLY A 53 -8.84 14.56 22.58
C GLY A 53 -7.77 15.25 21.72
N LEU A 54 -6.62 14.59 21.57
CA LEU A 54 -5.54 15.04 20.70
C LEU A 54 -5.71 14.58 19.25
N GLN A 55 -6.62 13.66 18.94
CA GLN A 55 -6.74 12.99 17.64
C GLN A 55 -5.37 12.57 17.07
N ASN A 56 -4.55 11.94 17.91
CA ASN A 56 -3.17 11.60 17.59
C ASN A 56 -2.88 10.15 18.01
N HIS A 57 -2.04 9.49 17.23
CA HIS A 57 -1.43 8.21 17.60
C HIS A 57 0.00 8.38 18.13
N LEU A 58 0.40 7.49 19.03
CA LEU A 58 1.77 7.35 19.52
C LEU A 58 2.24 5.91 19.34
N TYR A 59 3.46 5.73 18.85
CA TYR A 59 4.10 4.42 18.75
C TYR A 59 5.27 4.36 19.72
N THR A 60 5.32 3.29 20.52
CA THR A 60 6.37 3.11 21.53
C THR A 60 6.68 1.65 21.81
N SER A 61 7.95 1.36 22.10
CA SER A 61 8.40 0.07 22.65
C SER A 61 8.62 0.14 24.17
N ASP A 62 8.43 1.32 24.78
CA ASP A 62 8.57 1.51 26.22
C ASP A 62 7.27 1.12 26.92
N VAL A 63 7.29 -0.02 27.60
CA VAL A 63 6.15 -0.53 28.37
C VAL A 63 5.76 0.40 29.53
N ASN A 64 6.71 1.16 30.09
CA ASN A 64 6.41 2.15 31.12
C ASN A 64 5.69 3.37 30.51
N GLU A 65 6.06 3.81 29.31
CA GLU A 65 5.33 4.86 28.58
C GLU A 65 3.88 4.43 28.32
N VAL A 66 3.66 3.19 27.85
CA VAL A 66 2.31 2.63 27.69
C VAL A 66 1.52 2.68 29.00
N GLN A 67 2.09 2.18 30.10
CA GLN A 67 1.42 2.12 31.39
C GLN A 67 1.06 3.51 31.93
N VAL A 68 2.00 4.46 31.89
CA VAL A 68 1.79 5.81 32.40
C VAL A 68 0.75 6.56 31.56
N LEU A 69 0.85 6.49 30.23
CA LEU A 69 -0.06 7.21 29.34
C LEU A 69 -1.50 6.68 29.42
N THR A 70 -1.66 5.36 29.49
CA THR A 70 -2.99 4.73 29.59
C THR A 70 -3.63 4.88 30.96
N ALA A 71 -2.84 4.90 32.04
CA ALA A 71 -3.37 5.05 33.39
C ALA A 71 -3.69 6.50 33.76
N LYS A 72 -2.95 7.49 33.23
CA LYS A 72 -2.96 8.87 33.76
C LYS A 72 -3.20 9.98 32.74
N HIS A 73 -3.01 9.73 31.46
CA HIS A 73 -2.95 10.80 30.44
C HIS A 73 -4.00 10.66 29.32
N GLY A 74 -5.02 9.81 29.53
CA GLY A 74 -6.16 9.69 28.61
C GLY A 74 -5.84 9.04 27.27
N TRP A 75 -4.71 8.33 27.18
CA TRP A 75 -4.40 7.49 26.03
C TRP A 75 -5.08 6.14 26.19
N ILE A 76 -5.48 5.53 25.07
CA ILE A 76 -5.99 4.16 25.04
C ILE A 76 -5.05 3.29 24.23
N ALA A 77 -4.88 2.04 24.66
CA ALA A 77 -4.15 1.06 23.89
C ALA A 77 -4.96 0.68 22.65
N ASP A 78 -4.30 0.66 21.49
CA ASP A 78 -4.88 0.16 20.26
C ASP A 78 -4.53 -1.33 20.08
N ASN A 79 -5.12 -1.98 19.08
CA ASN A 79 -4.86 -3.36 18.70
C ASN A 79 -5.00 -4.35 19.87
N ASN A 80 -5.98 -4.10 20.75
CA ASN A 80 -6.20 -4.87 21.98
C ASN A 80 -4.93 -4.98 22.86
N ALA A 81 -4.12 -3.91 22.90
CA ALA A 81 -2.83 -3.83 23.58
C ALA A 81 -1.77 -4.82 23.07
N GLN A 82 -1.98 -5.42 21.89
CA GLN A 82 -0.97 -6.23 21.22
C GLN A 82 -0.04 -5.35 20.38
N PRO A 83 1.23 -5.78 20.16
CA PRO A 83 2.15 -5.07 19.28
C PRO A 83 1.56 -4.90 17.88
N VAL A 84 1.73 -3.72 17.28
CA VAL A 84 1.31 -3.43 15.90
C VAL A 84 2.40 -3.77 14.88
N PHE A 85 3.66 -3.81 15.33
CA PHE A 85 4.83 -4.32 14.60
C PHE A 85 5.98 -4.58 15.57
N TYR A 86 7.10 -5.10 15.06
CA TYR A 86 8.34 -5.29 15.81
C TYR A 86 9.45 -4.40 15.27
N SER A 87 10.27 -3.86 16.18
CA SER A 87 11.51 -3.17 15.85
C SER A 87 12.67 -4.15 15.77
N GLY A 88 13.48 -4.05 14.73
CA GLY A 88 14.68 -4.85 14.51
C GLY A 88 15.28 -4.62 13.12
N GLY A 89 16.55 -4.98 12.94
CA GLY A 89 17.35 -4.63 11.76
C GLY A 89 18.31 -3.47 12.05
N ASP A 90 18.80 -2.83 11.00
CA ASP A 90 19.85 -1.80 11.04
C ASP A 90 19.43 -0.45 10.43
N ILE A 91 18.24 -0.36 9.83
CA ILE A 91 17.70 0.89 9.29
C ILE A 91 17.04 1.69 10.42
N PRO A 92 17.54 2.87 10.79
CA PRO A 92 16.98 3.66 11.90
C PRO A 92 15.63 4.28 11.51
N ILE A 93 14.69 4.24 12.46
CA ILE A 93 13.43 4.99 12.40
C ILE A 93 13.49 6.08 13.47
N TYR A 94 13.54 7.32 13.01
CA TYR A 94 13.58 8.51 13.84
C TYR A 94 12.20 8.94 14.28
N ARG A 95 12.09 9.55 15.46
CA ARG A 95 10.87 10.22 15.93
C ARG A 95 11.11 11.72 16.08
N VAL A 96 10.13 12.51 15.65
CA VAL A 96 10.06 13.95 15.93
C VAL A 96 8.72 14.29 16.56
N TYR A 97 8.68 15.35 17.36
CA TYR A 97 7.54 15.77 18.15
C TYR A 97 7.23 17.25 17.95
N ASN A 98 5.95 17.62 17.87
CA ASN A 98 5.53 19.02 17.79
C ASN A 98 4.44 19.35 18.80
N GLN A 99 4.85 19.98 19.91
CA GLN A 99 3.94 20.41 20.97
C GLN A 99 2.87 21.41 20.50
N LYS A 100 3.22 22.30 19.56
CA LYS A 100 2.29 23.33 19.05
C LYS A 100 1.20 22.72 18.18
N LEU A 101 1.45 21.55 17.60
CA LEU A 101 0.48 20.79 16.83
C LEU A 101 -0.18 19.70 17.69
N ARG A 102 -0.68 20.08 18.87
CA ARG A 102 -1.41 19.19 19.80
C ARG A 102 -0.58 17.96 20.23
N GLY A 103 0.75 18.08 20.22
CA GLY A 103 1.66 16.99 20.52
C GLY A 103 1.74 15.91 19.45
N LEU A 104 1.66 16.30 18.17
CA LEU A 104 1.85 15.37 17.05
C LEU A 104 3.24 14.76 17.09
N HIS A 105 3.31 13.48 16.76
CA HIS A 105 4.55 12.76 16.55
C HIS A 105 4.62 12.29 15.09
N HIS A 106 5.83 12.22 14.56
CA HIS A 106 6.09 11.73 13.22
C HIS A 106 7.28 10.76 13.25
N TRP A 107 7.19 9.70 12.43
CA TRP A 107 8.21 8.66 12.34
C TRP A 107 8.74 8.56 10.92
N THR A 108 10.07 8.54 10.78
CA THR A 108 10.67 8.54 9.45
C THR A 108 11.98 7.79 9.41
N THR A 109 12.24 7.15 8.27
CA THR A 109 13.56 6.63 7.89
C THR A 109 14.35 7.63 7.04
N ASP A 110 13.72 8.74 6.61
CA ASP A 110 14.34 9.79 5.83
C ASP A 110 15.10 10.77 6.74
N GLN A 111 16.43 10.74 6.63
CA GLN A 111 17.31 11.61 7.39
C GLN A 111 17.16 13.10 7.01
N ASN A 112 16.82 13.40 5.76
CA ASN A 112 16.56 14.77 5.33
C ASN A 112 15.27 15.30 5.97
N GLU A 113 14.18 14.52 5.96
CA GLU A 113 12.94 14.87 6.66
C GLU A 113 13.20 15.11 8.15
N TYR A 114 13.93 14.19 8.80
CA TYR A 114 14.32 14.36 10.21
C TYR A 114 15.13 15.65 10.44
N ALA A 115 16.05 16.01 9.54
CA ALA A 115 16.94 17.15 9.67
C ALA A 115 16.26 18.52 9.42
N ILE A 116 15.26 18.59 8.53
CA ILE A 116 14.60 19.86 8.18
C ILE A 116 13.48 20.24 9.13
N LEU A 117 12.82 19.27 9.77
CA LEU A 117 11.62 19.51 10.59
C LEU A 117 11.85 20.44 11.80
N PRO A 118 13.04 20.52 12.41
CA PRO A 118 13.35 21.55 13.40
C PRO A 118 13.16 23.00 12.93
N SER A 119 13.44 23.28 11.66
CA SER A 119 13.19 24.62 11.10
C SER A 119 11.69 24.95 10.99
N HIS A 120 10.83 23.93 11.10
CA HIS A 120 9.38 24.02 11.12
C HIS A 120 8.78 23.78 12.51
N GLY A 121 9.57 23.90 13.58
CA GLY A 121 9.11 23.85 14.96
C GLY A 121 8.91 22.45 15.54
N TRP A 122 9.46 21.42 14.90
CA TRP A 122 9.49 20.06 15.45
C TRP A 122 10.74 19.84 16.29
N GLN A 123 10.61 19.07 17.36
CA GLN A 123 11.70 18.61 18.20
C GLN A 123 12.14 17.22 17.76
N GLN A 124 13.44 17.04 17.60
CA GLN A 124 14.07 15.75 17.34
C GLN A 124 14.16 14.91 18.61
N GLU A 125 13.70 13.65 18.57
CA GLU A 125 13.74 12.73 19.72
C GLU A 125 14.66 11.52 19.53
N GLY A 126 15.34 11.47 18.38
CA GLY A 126 16.34 10.47 18.05
C GLY A 126 15.75 9.21 17.41
N ILE A 127 16.59 8.17 17.32
CA ILE A 127 16.20 6.85 16.84
C ILE A 127 15.31 6.21 17.91
N LYS A 128 14.12 5.75 17.51
CA LYS A 128 13.21 5.03 18.40
C LYS A 128 13.10 3.56 18.05
N PHE A 129 13.17 3.22 16.77
CA PHE A 129 13.03 1.85 16.28
C PHE A 129 14.04 1.57 15.17
N TYR A 130 14.10 0.30 14.76
CA TYR A 130 14.83 -0.17 13.58
C TYR A 130 13.91 -0.97 12.66
N ALA A 131 14.21 -0.90 11.36
CA ALA A 131 13.58 -1.64 10.27
C ALA A 131 14.60 -2.56 9.60
N THR A 132 14.10 -3.59 8.88
CA THR A 132 14.93 -4.51 8.10
C THR A 132 15.34 -3.92 6.76
N THR A 133 14.45 -3.16 6.12
CA THR A 133 14.77 -2.45 4.87
C THR A 133 14.01 -1.14 4.78
N LEU A 134 14.55 -0.21 3.98
CA LEU A 134 13.81 0.96 3.52
C LEU A 134 12.56 0.52 2.75
N GLY A 135 11.52 1.34 2.86
CA GLY A 135 10.32 1.22 2.05
C GLY A 135 10.43 1.97 0.73
N ALA A 136 9.30 2.08 0.04
CA ALA A 136 9.12 2.93 -1.14
C ALA A 136 8.04 3.98 -0.84
N PRO A 137 8.39 5.06 -0.11
CA PRO A 137 7.45 6.15 0.11
C PRO A 137 7.20 6.87 -1.22
N ILE A 138 5.98 7.38 -1.38
CA ILE A 138 5.55 8.17 -2.55
C ILE A 138 5.01 9.52 -2.08
N GLN A 139 4.89 10.45 -3.02
CA GLN A 139 4.10 11.66 -2.77
C GLN A 139 2.66 11.27 -2.41
N THR A 140 2.08 11.96 -1.44
CA THR A 140 0.72 11.70 -0.95
C THR A 140 -0.29 11.66 -2.09
N GLN A 141 -1.00 10.54 -2.23
CA GLN A 141 -2.11 10.37 -3.16
C GLN A 141 -3.42 10.25 -2.38
N TYR A 142 -4.49 10.88 -2.86
CA TYR A 142 -5.83 10.74 -2.28
C TYR A 142 -6.75 10.00 -3.24
N ALA A 143 -7.68 9.20 -2.72
CA ALA A 143 -8.61 8.41 -3.56
C ALA A 143 -9.41 9.28 -4.56
N GLN A 144 -9.76 10.51 -4.19
CA GLN A 144 -10.48 11.43 -5.09
C GLN A 144 -9.59 12.09 -6.16
N SER A 145 -8.27 12.08 -5.97
CA SER A 145 -7.29 12.57 -6.96
C SER A 145 -6.84 11.48 -7.92
N VAL A 146 -7.10 10.21 -7.61
CA VAL A 146 -7.04 9.14 -8.60
C VAL A 146 -8.23 9.37 -9.52
N PRO A 147 -8.04 9.52 -10.85
CA PRO A 147 -9.16 9.64 -11.76
C PRO A 147 -10.05 8.41 -11.54
N VAL A 148 -11.23 8.63 -10.97
CA VAL A 148 -12.27 7.63 -10.96
C VAL A 148 -12.55 7.38 -12.43
N VAL A 149 -12.06 6.25 -12.97
CA VAL A 149 -12.69 5.66 -14.13
C VAL A 149 -14.09 5.38 -13.63
N ARG A 150 -15.02 6.31 -13.87
CA ARG A 150 -16.42 6.11 -13.54
C ARG A 150 -16.77 4.77 -14.17
N PRO A 151 -17.32 3.78 -13.43
CA PRO A 151 -18.14 2.81 -14.14
C PRO A 151 -19.14 3.69 -14.87
N VAL A 152 -19.07 3.66 -16.20
CA VAL A 152 -20.01 4.38 -17.04
C VAL A 152 -21.36 3.90 -16.54
N GLN A 153 -22.11 4.75 -15.82
CA GLN A 153 -23.51 4.45 -15.58
C GLN A 153 -24.07 4.16 -16.96
N PRO A 154 -24.77 3.03 -17.18
CA PRO A 154 -25.36 2.79 -18.48
C PRO A 154 -26.18 4.01 -18.81
N ILE A 155 -25.68 4.80 -19.77
CA ILE A 155 -26.43 5.87 -20.39
C ILE A 155 -27.74 5.19 -20.80
N PRO A 156 -28.95 5.71 -20.49
CA PRO A 156 -30.15 5.16 -21.07
C PRO A 156 -29.93 5.21 -22.57
N LEU A 157 -29.73 4.04 -23.19
CA LEU A 157 -29.34 4.00 -24.58
C LEU A 157 -30.42 4.77 -25.34
N PRO A 158 -30.07 5.78 -26.15
CA PRO A 158 -30.96 6.12 -27.25
C PRO A 158 -31.24 4.80 -27.97
N THR A 159 -32.52 4.46 -28.10
CA THR A 159 -33.05 3.26 -28.75
C THR A 159 -32.81 3.30 -30.27
N ALA A 160 -31.59 3.61 -30.67
CA ALA A 160 -31.08 3.28 -31.98
C ALA A 160 -30.73 1.78 -31.95
N PRO A 161 -31.11 1.01 -32.98
CA PRO A 161 -30.70 -0.38 -33.08
C PRO A 161 -29.17 -0.45 -33.12
N VAL A 162 -28.58 -1.09 -32.11
CA VAL A 162 -27.15 -1.38 -32.08
C VAL A 162 -26.89 -2.53 -33.04
N GLU A 163 -26.17 -2.26 -34.13
CA GLU A 163 -25.61 -3.30 -34.98
C GLU A 163 -24.64 -4.17 -34.16
N PRO A 164 -24.69 -5.51 -34.28
CA PRO A 164 -23.84 -6.39 -33.50
C PRO A 164 -22.36 -6.25 -33.90
N ILE A 165 -21.50 -5.95 -32.93
CA ILE A 165 -20.04 -6.01 -33.12
C ILE A 165 -19.60 -7.47 -33.03
N GLN A 166 -19.19 -8.03 -34.16
CA GLN A 166 -18.59 -9.35 -34.25
C GLN A 166 -17.18 -9.31 -33.65
N THR A 167 -16.99 -9.94 -32.49
CA THR A 167 -15.64 -10.27 -32.00
C THR A 167 -15.22 -11.58 -32.63
N GLU A 168 -14.66 -11.51 -33.84
CA GLU A 168 -14.03 -12.70 -34.44
C GLU A 168 -12.81 -13.07 -33.60
N THR A 169 -12.92 -14.13 -32.81
CA THR A 169 -11.74 -14.81 -32.28
C THR A 169 -10.94 -15.35 -33.47
N PRO A 170 -9.69 -14.90 -33.70
CA PRO A 170 -8.93 -15.36 -34.86
C PRO A 170 -8.71 -16.87 -34.79
N TYR A 171 -9.22 -17.64 -35.76
CA TYR A 171 -8.96 -19.07 -35.83
C TYR A 171 -7.62 -19.33 -36.53
N TYR A 172 -6.68 -19.98 -35.85
CA TYR A 172 -5.45 -20.46 -36.47
C TYR A 172 -5.54 -21.96 -36.75
N PRO A 173 -5.36 -22.43 -38.00
CA PRO A 173 -5.46 -23.85 -38.32
C PRO A 173 -4.26 -24.66 -37.81
N ASN A 174 -3.11 -24.03 -37.57
CA ASN A 174 -1.89 -24.69 -37.07
C ASN A 174 -0.86 -23.67 -36.54
N CYS A 175 0.17 -24.17 -35.85
CA CYS A 175 1.23 -23.34 -35.26
C CYS A 175 2.07 -22.56 -36.26
N LYS A 176 2.12 -22.96 -37.55
CA LYS A 176 2.80 -22.19 -38.59
C LYS A 176 2.05 -20.87 -38.85
N ALA A 177 0.72 -20.89 -38.88
CA ALA A 177 -0.09 -19.69 -39.01
C ALA A 177 0.07 -18.75 -37.80
N VAL A 178 0.10 -19.32 -36.58
CA VAL A 178 0.32 -18.54 -35.33
C VAL A 178 1.67 -17.84 -35.34
N ARG A 179 2.74 -18.54 -35.76
CA ARG A 179 4.09 -17.99 -35.85
C ARG A 179 4.22 -16.95 -36.96
N ALA A 180 3.60 -17.18 -38.12
CA ALA A 180 3.56 -16.20 -39.22
C ALA A 180 2.83 -14.91 -38.82
N ALA A 181 1.81 -15.02 -37.97
CA ALA A 181 1.11 -13.87 -37.39
C ALA A 181 1.88 -13.19 -36.23
N GLY A 182 3.06 -13.71 -35.85
CA GLY A 182 3.86 -13.17 -34.75
C GLY A 182 3.22 -13.32 -33.37
N LYS A 183 2.27 -14.25 -33.21
CA LYS A 183 1.50 -14.45 -31.96
C LYS A 183 1.96 -15.64 -31.12
N ALA A 184 3.00 -16.35 -31.56
CA ALA A 184 3.56 -17.47 -30.80
C ALA A 184 4.60 -16.99 -29.76
N PRO A 185 4.66 -17.59 -28.55
CA PRO A 185 3.75 -18.62 -28.03
C PRO A 185 2.36 -18.06 -27.66
N LEU A 186 1.31 -18.87 -27.87
CA LEU A 186 -0.07 -18.55 -27.47
C LEU A 186 -0.40 -19.25 -26.15
N TYR A 187 -0.97 -18.51 -25.20
CA TYR A 187 -1.33 -19.06 -23.89
C TYR A 187 -2.83 -19.33 -23.77
N ARG A 188 -3.21 -20.32 -22.95
CA ARG A 188 -4.60 -20.64 -22.66
C ARG A 188 -5.39 -19.39 -22.24
N GLY A 189 -6.51 -19.15 -22.93
CA GLY A 189 -7.38 -17.97 -22.71
C GLY A 189 -7.08 -16.78 -23.62
N GLN A 190 -6.01 -16.81 -24.41
CA GLN A 190 -5.75 -15.78 -25.41
C GLN A 190 -6.62 -15.96 -26.67
N PRO A 191 -7.03 -14.88 -27.35
CA PRO A 191 -7.75 -14.96 -28.61
C PRO A 191 -6.99 -15.80 -29.65
N GLY A 192 -7.64 -16.85 -30.15
CA GLY A 192 -7.08 -17.80 -31.10
C GLY A 192 -6.26 -18.95 -30.50
N TYR A 193 -6.18 -19.05 -29.17
CA TYR A 193 -5.78 -20.29 -28.51
C TYR A 193 -6.84 -21.36 -28.78
N GLY A 194 -6.41 -22.56 -29.16
CA GLY A 194 -7.25 -23.73 -29.28
C GLY A 194 -6.47 -24.98 -28.86
N PRO A 195 -7.11 -25.98 -28.22
CA PRO A 195 -6.44 -27.23 -27.82
C PRO A 195 -5.74 -27.95 -28.98
N HIS A 196 -6.15 -27.71 -30.23
CA HIS A 196 -5.50 -28.26 -31.43
C HIS A 196 -4.13 -27.64 -31.76
N LEU A 197 -3.74 -26.56 -31.07
CA LEU A 197 -2.45 -25.86 -31.21
C LEU A 197 -1.48 -26.18 -30.06
N ASP A 198 -1.98 -26.81 -29.00
CA ASP A 198 -1.30 -27.16 -27.75
C ASP A 198 -1.20 -28.70 -27.69
N ARG A 199 -0.18 -29.24 -28.37
CA ARG A 199 -0.07 -30.68 -28.66
C ARG A 199 0.12 -31.52 -27.40
N ASP A 200 0.86 -30.99 -26.43
CA ASP A 200 1.19 -31.60 -25.15
C ASP A 200 0.25 -31.17 -24.02
N GLY A 201 -0.57 -30.14 -24.24
CA GLY A 201 -1.69 -29.79 -23.38
C GLY A 201 -1.28 -29.05 -22.10
N ASP A 202 -0.07 -28.49 -22.08
CA ASP A 202 0.53 -27.84 -20.92
C ASP A 202 0.00 -26.40 -20.70
N GLY A 203 -0.77 -25.87 -21.66
CA GLY A 203 -1.33 -24.53 -21.64
C GLY A 203 -0.57 -23.51 -22.50
N THR A 204 0.52 -23.92 -23.15
CA THR A 204 1.37 -23.10 -24.03
C THR A 204 1.39 -23.65 -25.46
N ALA A 205 0.52 -23.11 -26.30
CA ALA A 205 0.46 -23.48 -27.71
C ALA A 205 1.65 -22.91 -28.52
N CYS A 206 2.16 -23.74 -29.44
CA CYS A 206 3.12 -23.34 -30.47
C CYS A 206 4.48 -22.84 -29.97
N GLU A 207 4.92 -23.32 -28.81
CA GLU A 207 6.27 -23.13 -28.28
C GLU A 207 7.37 -23.50 -29.29
N ARG A 208 8.57 -22.92 -29.15
CA ARG A 208 9.72 -23.25 -29.98
C ARG A 208 10.50 -24.38 -29.33
N THR A 209 10.23 -25.62 -29.73
CA THR A 209 11.11 -26.74 -29.37
C THR A 209 12.41 -26.64 -30.16
N ALA A 210 13.54 -26.62 -29.47
CA ALA A 210 14.86 -26.62 -30.08
C ALA A 210 15.24 -28.03 -30.58
N THR A 211 14.72 -28.45 -31.74
CA THR A 211 15.29 -29.49 -32.62
C THR A 211 14.38 -29.65 -33.84
N GLU A 212 14.88 -29.19 -34.99
CA GLU A 212 14.69 -29.63 -36.40
C GLU A 212 14.83 -28.45 -37.37
#